data_AF-A0A376W0X3-F1
#
_entry.id   AF-A0A376W0X3-F1
#
_cell.length_a   1.000
_cell.length_b   1.000
_cell.length_c   1.000
_cell.angle_alpha   90.00
_cell.angle_beta   90.00
_cell.angle_gamma   90.00
#
_symmetry.space_group_name_H-M   'P 1'
#
loop_
_entity.id
_entity.type
_entity.pdbx_description
1 polymer ?
#
loop_
_entity_poly.entity_id
_entity_poly.type
_entity_poly.pdbx_seq_one_letter_code
_entity_poly.pdbx_strand_id
1 'polypeptide(L)'
;MTQFNPVDHPHRRYNPLTGQWILVSPHRAKRPWQGAQETPAKQVLPAHDPDCFLCAGNVRVTGDKNPDYTGTYVFTNDFAALMSDTPDAPESKDPLMRCQSARGTSRVICFSPDHSKTLPELSVAALTEIVKTWQEQTAELGKTYPMGAGL
;
A
#
# COMPACT_ATOMS: atom_id res chain seq x y z
N MET A 1 -17.36 43.24 13.76
CA MET A 1 -16.60 42.27 12.95
C MET A 1 -17.14 40.88 13.26
N THR A 2 -17.38 40.05 12.26
CA THR A 2 -17.82 38.66 12.49
C THR A 2 -16.65 37.86 13.05
N GLN A 3 -16.87 37.11 14.13
CA GLN A 3 -15.85 36.26 14.72
C GLN A 3 -15.51 35.11 13.79
N PHE A 4 -14.24 34.74 13.71
CA PHE A 4 -13.83 33.55 12.96
C PHE A 4 -14.47 32.29 13.57
N ASN A 5 -15.18 31.51 12.75
CA ASN A 5 -15.71 30.20 13.11
C ASN A 5 -15.10 29.12 12.20
N PRO A 6 -14.24 28.22 12.69
CA PRO A 6 -13.64 27.18 11.86
C PRO A 6 -14.66 26.17 11.30
N VAL A 7 -15.87 26.12 11.85
CA VAL A 7 -16.96 25.28 11.33
C VAL A 7 -17.49 25.81 10.00
N ASP A 8 -17.43 27.13 9.76
CA ASP A 8 -18.01 27.77 8.59
C ASP A 8 -16.99 28.43 7.67
N HIS A 9 -15.92 28.97 8.24
CA HIS A 9 -14.95 29.79 7.52
C HIS A 9 -13.80 28.95 6.98
N PRO A 10 -13.39 29.16 5.71
CA PRO A 10 -12.21 28.53 5.16
C PRO A 10 -10.97 28.84 6.00
N HIS A 11 -10.13 27.83 6.19
CA HIS A 11 -8.89 27.95 6.95
C HIS A 11 -7.90 26.89 6.49
N ARG A 12 -6.64 27.01 6.92
CA ARG A 12 -5.62 25.99 6.68
C ARG A 12 -5.23 25.32 7.99
N ARG A 13 -4.98 24.02 7.95
CA ARG A 13 -4.40 23.25 9.06
C ARG A 13 -3.03 22.74 8.64
N TYR A 14 -2.03 22.93 9.49
CA TYR A 14 -0.67 22.47 9.23
C TYR A 14 -0.54 20.99 9.60
N ASN A 15 0.10 20.21 8.74
CA ASN A 15 0.50 18.83 9.00
C ASN A 15 2.01 18.79 9.32
N PRO A 16 2.39 18.53 10.58
CA PRO A 16 3.79 18.53 11.00
C PRO A 16 4.58 17.33 10.44
N LEU A 17 3.93 16.24 10.05
CA LEU A 17 4.62 15.08 9.47
C LEU A 17 5.13 15.37 8.05
N THR A 18 4.43 16.23 7.29
CA THR A 18 4.80 16.56 5.90
C THR A 18 5.33 17.97 5.72
N GLY A 19 5.19 18.83 6.73
CA GLY A 19 5.56 20.24 6.65
C GLY A 19 4.63 21.08 5.77
N GLN A 20 3.43 20.57 5.45
CA GLN A 20 2.51 21.18 4.50
C GLN A 20 1.20 21.62 5.15
N TRP A 21 0.46 22.49 4.46
CA TRP A 21 -0.84 22.96 4.91
C TRP A 21 -1.96 22.36 4.07
N ILE A 22 -3.06 21.99 4.72
CA ILE A 22 -4.27 21.49 4.10
C ILE A 22 -5.34 22.59 4.16
N LEU A 23 -5.92 22.93 3.01
CA LEU A 23 -7.05 23.86 2.93
C LEU A 23 -8.35 23.16 3.33
N VAL A 24 -9.05 23.74 4.30
CA VAL A 24 -10.38 23.30 4.73
C VAL A 24 -11.40 24.32 4.22
N SER A 25 -12.38 23.84 3.44
CA SER A 25 -13.51 24.64 2.93
C SER A 25 -14.82 23.96 3.33
N PRO A 26 -15.41 24.29 4.50
CA PRO A 26 -16.46 23.48 5.13
C PRO A 26 -17.69 23.22 4.25
N HIS A 27 -18.07 24.19 3.42
CA HIS A 27 -19.26 24.13 2.59
C HIS A 27 -19.00 23.64 1.15
N ARG A 28 -17.77 23.20 0.82
CA ARG A 28 -17.36 22.93 -0.58
C ARG A 28 -18.13 21.79 -1.23
N ALA A 29 -18.51 20.77 -0.46
CA ALA A 29 -19.26 19.61 -0.92
C ALA A 29 -20.74 19.89 -1.22
N LYS A 30 -21.27 21.07 -0.84
CA LYS A 30 -22.66 21.48 -1.17
C LYS A 30 -22.84 21.85 -2.65
N ARG A 31 -21.76 21.93 -3.43
CA ARG A 31 -21.87 22.22 -4.86
C ARG A 31 -22.46 21.03 -5.60
N PRO A 32 -23.34 21.26 -6.60
CA PRO A 32 -23.86 20.19 -7.43
C PRO A 32 -22.72 19.36 -8.04
N TRP A 33 -22.83 18.03 -7.95
CA TRP A 33 -21.89 17.10 -8.54
C TRP A 33 -22.52 16.46 -9.79
N GLN A 34 -21.91 16.67 -10.95
CA GLN A 34 -22.26 16.05 -12.23
C GLN A 34 -21.06 15.30 -12.85
N GLY A 35 -20.06 15.00 -12.02
CA GLY A 35 -18.85 14.30 -12.44
C GLY A 35 -19.02 12.78 -12.40
N ALA A 36 -17.89 12.08 -12.27
CA ALA A 36 -17.85 10.63 -12.17
C ALA A 36 -18.74 10.09 -11.04
N GLN A 37 -19.35 8.94 -11.29
CA GLN A 37 -19.99 8.12 -10.27
C GLN A 37 -19.18 6.85 -10.11
N GLU A 38 -18.80 6.54 -8.86
CA GLU A 38 -18.04 5.35 -8.55
C GLU A 38 -18.89 4.10 -8.74
N THR A 39 -18.30 3.04 -9.30
CA THR A 39 -18.95 1.73 -9.36
C THR A 39 -18.73 1.02 -8.03
N PRO A 40 -19.79 0.67 -7.28
CA PRO A 40 -19.64 -0.09 -6.06
C PRO A 40 -18.96 -1.44 -6.35
N ALA A 41 -18.11 -1.90 -5.42
CA ALA A 41 -17.52 -3.23 -5.52
C ALA A 41 -18.60 -4.32 -5.50
N LYS A 42 -18.30 -5.47 -6.12
CA LYS A 42 -19.20 -6.64 -6.11
C LYS A 42 -19.37 -7.13 -4.66
N GLN A 43 -20.63 -7.33 -4.25
CA GLN A 43 -20.97 -7.68 -2.88
C GLN A 43 -20.68 -9.15 -2.52
N VAL A 44 -20.53 -10.03 -3.52
CA VAL A 44 -20.31 -11.47 -3.28
C VAL A 44 -19.17 -11.95 -4.18
N LEU A 45 -18.09 -12.39 -3.54
CA LEU A 45 -16.95 -13.07 -4.14
C LEU A 45 -16.87 -14.49 -3.57
N PRO A 46 -16.34 -15.48 -4.31
CA PRO A 46 -16.13 -16.81 -3.77
C PRO A 46 -14.97 -16.78 -2.77
N ALA A 47 -14.98 -17.69 -1.78
CA ALA A 47 -13.87 -17.83 -0.85
C ALA A 47 -12.58 -18.33 -1.52
N HIS A 48 -12.71 -19.03 -2.65
CA HIS A 48 -11.60 -19.42 -3.51
C HIS A 48 -12.00 -19.18 -4.96
N ASP A 49 -11.17 -18.45 -5.70
CA ASP A 49 -11.34 -18.24 -7.13
C ASP A 49 -10.25 -19.04 -7.87
N PRO A 50 -10.61 -20.02 -8.72
CA PRO A 50 -9.65 -20.89 -9.40
C PRO A 50 -8.75 -20.14 -10.40
N ASP A 51 -9.16 -18.95 -10.86
CA ASP A 51 -8.42 -18.13 -11.83
C ASP A 51 -7.58 -17.04 -11.13
N CYS A 52 -7.73 -16.88 -9.81
CA CYS A 52 -6.99 -15.87 -9.06
C CYS A 52 -5.54 -16.29 -8.81
N PHE A 53 -4.59 -15.47 -9.27
CA PHE A 53 -3.14 -15.69 -9.07
C PHE A 53 -2.66 -15.63 -7.62
N LEU A 54 -3.51 -15.16 -6.68
CA LEU A 54 -3.16 -15.01 -5.26
C LEU A 54 -3.80 -16.09 -4.38
N CYS A 55 -4.78 -16.84 -4.90
CA CYS A 55 -5.44 -17.89 -4.12
C CYS A 55 -4.50 -19.05 -3.81
N ALA A 56 -4.75 -19.72 -2.69
CA ALA A 56 -4.01 -20.91 -2.26
C ALA A 56 -4.11 -22.02 -3.31
N GLY A 57 -3.01 -22.73 -3.55
CA GLY A 57 -2.93 -23.83 -4.51
C GLY A 57 -2.95 -23.43 -6.00
N ASN A 58 -3.20 -22.15 -6.32
CA ASN A 58 -3.26 -21.67 -7.71
C ASN A 58 -1.88 -21.37 -8.27
N VAL A 59 -1.80 -21.36 -9.60
CA VAL A 59 -0.60 -21.00 -10.35
C VAL A 59 -0.60 -19.48 -10.58
N ARG A 60 0.53 -18.82 -10.29
CA ARG A 60 0.74 -17.40 -10.57
C ARG A 60 0.95 -17.17 -12.07
N VAL A 61 0.91 -15.92 -12.49
CA VAL A 61 1.10 -15.53 -13.90
C VAL A 61 2.44 -15.99 -14.48
N THR A 62 3.46 -16.17 -13.64
CA THR A 62 4.80 -16.65 -14.00
C THR A 62 4.93 -18.18 -14.09
N GLY A 63 3.88 -18.92 -13.72
CA GLY A 63 3.88 -20.39 -13.69
C GLY A 63 4.22 -21.00 -12.32
N ASP A 64 4.65 -20.20 -11.35
CA ASP A 64 4.90 -20.67 -9.99
C ASP A 64 3.60 -21.03 -9.27
N LYS A 65 3.60 -22.14 -8.51
CA LYS A 65 2.43 -22.56 -7.74
C LYS A 65 2.46 -21.98 -6.33
N ASN A 66 1.36 -21.34 -5.91
CA ASN A 66 1.16 -20.95 -4.51
C ASN A 66 1.00 -22.20 -3.65
N PRO A 67 1.55 -22.21 -2.42
CA PRO A 67 1.28 -23.27 -1.46
C PRO A 67 -0.21 -23.32 -1.11
N ASP A 68 -0.64 -24.44 -0.53
CA ASP A 68 -1.97 -24.59 0.07
C ASP A 68 -2.00 -23.90 1.44
N TYR A 69 -1.74 -22.59 1.46
CA TYR A 69 -1.61 -21.79 2.68
C TYR A 69 -2.97 -21.59 3.35
N THR A 70 -2.99 -21.54 4.69
CA THR A 70 -4.22 -21.38 5.49
C THR A 70 -4.27 -20.06 6.28
N GLY A 71 -3.17 -19.31 6.29
CA GLY A 71 -3.05 -18.02 6.97
C GLY A 71 -2.52 -16.95 6.03
N THR A 72 -1.60 -16.12 6.52
CA THR A 72 -0.88 -15.17 5.67
C THR A 72 0.12 -15.89 4.76
N TYR A 73 0.29 -15.40 3.55
CA TYR A 73 1.31 -15.90 2.63
C TYR A 73 2.08 -14.74 2.02
N VAL A 74 3.41 -14.84 2.03
CA VAL A 74 4.30 -13.82 1.49
C VAL A 74 5.18 -14.43 0.41
N PHE A 75 5.29 -13.72 -0.72
CA PHE A 75 6.20 -14.07 -1.80
C PHE A 75 6.83 -12.82 -2.43
N THR A 76 7.98 -12.98 -3.05
CA THR A 76 8.60 -11.91 -3.84
C THR A 76 7.73 -11.64 -5.06
N ASN A 77 7.42 -10.38 -5.32
CA ASN A 77 6.57 -9.98 -6.43
C ASN A 77 7.21 -10.41 -7.76
N ASP A 78 6.41 -11.08 -8.60
CA ASP A 78 6.82 -11.54 -9.92
C ASP A 78 7.31 -10.38 -10.83
N PHE A 79 6.81 -9.17 -10.59
CA PHE A 79 7.19 -7.93 -11.27
C PHE A 79 7.64 -6.88 -10.25
N ALA A 80 8.69 -7.18 -9.48
CA ALA A 80 9.19 -6.27 -8.46
C ALA A 80 9.62 -4.90 -9.05
N ALA A 81 9.26 -3.81 -8.38
CA ALA A 81 9.60 -2.45 -8.80
C ALA A 81 11.06 -2.09 -8.52
N LEU A 82 11.72 -2.83 -7.63
CA LEU A 82 13.12 -2.69 -7.25
C LEU A 82 13.78 -4.06 -7.26
N MET A 83 15.03 -4.11 -7.73
CA MET A 83 15.87 -5.29 -7.67
C MET A 83 17.06 -5.04 -6.73
N SER A 84 17.57 -6.09 -6.11
CA SER A 84 18.66 -5.99 -5.14
C SER A 84 20.02 -5.73 -5.79
N ASP A 85 20.16 -6.18 -7.03
CA ASP A 85 21.37 -6.17 -7.84
C ASP A 85 21.37 -5.08 -8.92
N THR A 86 20.41 -4.14 -8.87
CA THR A 86 20.39 -2.98 -9.78
C THR A 86 21.74 -2.25 -9.71
N PRO A 87 22.42 -2.03 -10.86
CA PRO A 87 23.67 -1.28 -10.91
C PRO A 87 23.49 0.15 -10.39
N ASP A 88 24.60 0.75 -9.96
CA ASP A 88 24.57 2.14 -9.53
C ASP A 88 24.33 3.09 -10.72
N ALA A 89 23.45 4.07 -10.49
CA ALA A 89 23.20 5.15 -11.44
C ALA A 89 24.38 6.13 -11.44
N PRO A 90 24.70 6.80 -12.57
CA PRO A 90 25.80 7.73 -12.62
C PRO A 90 25.55 8.95 -11.72
N GLU A 91 26.53 9.27 -10.88
CA GLU A 91 26.48 10.49 -10.07
C GLU A 91 26.57 11.73 -10.97
N SER A 92 25.67 12.68 -10.74
CA SER A 92 25.64 13.97 -11.44
C SER A 92 25.70 15.12 -10.45
N LYS A 93 26.47 16.15 -10.78
CA LYS A 93 26.50 17.45 -10.07
C LYS A 93 25.60 18.49 -10.73
N ASP A 94 24.84 18.12 -11.76
CA ASP A 94 23.91 19.02 -12.43
C ASP A 94 22.79 19.41 -11.46
N PRO A 95 22.54 20.72 -11.24
CA PRO A 95 21.55 21.19 -10.28
C PRO A 95 20.10 21.00 -10.76
N LEU A 96 19.88 20.70 -12.04
CA LEU A 96 18.56 20.54 -12.65
C LEU A 96 18.27 19.09 -13.00
N MET A 97 19.24 18.36 -13.57
CA MET A 97 19.07 17.00 -14.09
C MET A 97 19.94 15.99 -13.32
N ARG A 98 19.35 15.38 -12.30
CA ARG A 98 20.01 14.38 -11.44
C ARG A 98 19.22 13.08 -11.37
N CYS A 99 19.95 11.97 -11.18
CA CYS A 99 19.39 10.66 -10.88
C CYS A 99 20.14 10.05 -9.69
N GLN A 100 19.54 9.06 -9.03
CA GLN A 100 20.14 8.34 -7.91
C GLN A 100 19.86 6.85 -8.06
N SER A 101 20.79 6.01 -7.59
CA SER A 101 20.59 4.56 -7.53
C SER A 101 19.38 4.23 -6.65
N ALA A 102 18.61 3.22 -7.06
CA ALA A 102 17.52 2.66 -6.26
C ALA A 102 17.60 1.14 -6.29
N ARG A 103 17.89 0.55 -5.13
CA ARG A 103 17.96 -0.90 -4.90
C ARG A 103 16.96 -1.28 -3.84
N GLY A 104 16.42 -2.49 -3.94
CA GLY A 104 15.38 -2.95 -3.02
C GLY A 104 14.80 -4.29 -3.44
N THR A 105 13.63 -4.59 -2.89
CA THR A 105 12.81 -5.72 -3.31
C THR A 105 11.33 -5.34 -3.16
N SER A 106 10.44 -6.08 -3.79
CA SER A 106 9.00 -5.93 -3.60
C SER A 106 8.42 -7.29 -3.24
N ARG A 107 7.65 -7.36 -2.15
CA ARG A 107 6.96 -8.57 -1.72
C ARG A 107 5.46 -8.34 -1.69
N VAL A 108 4.70 -9.39 -1.96
CA VAL A 108 3.24 -9.40 -1.86
C VAL A 108 2.85 -10.20 -0.62
N ILE A 109 1.85 -9.72 0.12
CA ILE A 109 1.25 -10.41 1.25
C ILE A 109 -0.23 -10.72 0.93
N CYS A 110 -0.59 -11.99 0.91
CA CYS A 110 -1.97 -12.44 1.00
C CYS A 110 -2.35 -12.50 2.48
N PHE A 111 -3.45 -11.86 2.87
CA PHE A 111 -3.87 -11.78 4.27
C PHE A 111 -4.49 -13.07 4.81
N SER A 112 -5.18 -13.81 3.95
CA SER A 112 -5.80 -15.09 4.26
C SER A 112 -6.05 -15.84 2.94
N PRO A 113 -6.33 -17.16 2.96
CA PRO A 113 -6.72 -17.89 1.74
C PRO A 113 -8.13 -17.53 1.24
N ASP A 114 -8.94 -16.85 2.06
CA ASP A 114 -10.31 -16.50 1.73
C ASP A 114 -10.34 -15.24 0.86
N HIS A 115 -10.56 -15.44 -0.44
CA HIS A 115 -10.63 -14.38 -1.47
C HIS A 115 -11.80 -13.43 -1.26
N SER A 116 -12.83 -13.86 -0.52
CA SER A 116 -14.04 -13.07 -0.33
C SER A 116 -13.94 -12.07 0.82
N LYS A 117 -12.98 -12.24 1.74
CA LYS A 117 -12.91 -11.47 2.98
C LYS A 117 -11.90 -10.34 2.92
N THR A 118 -12.36 -9.19 3.39
CA THR A 118 -11.53 -8.02 3.66
C THR A 118 -11.12 -7.96 5.14
N LEU A 119 -10.16 -7.10 5.48
CA LEU A 119 -9.68 -6.91 6.85
C LEU A 119 -10.79 -6.81 7.93
N PRO A 120 -11.87 -6.02 7.78
CA PRO A 120 -12.93 -5.95 8.79
C PRO A 120 -13.74 -7.24 8.97
N GLU A 121 -13.66 -8.18 8.05
CA GLU A 121 -14.38 -9.46 8.08
C GLU A 121 -13.53 -10.61 8.65
N LEU A 122 -12.23 -10.35 8.86
CA LEU A 122 -11.31 -11.30 9.48
C LEU A 122 -11.46 -11.30 11.00
N SER A 123 -11.18 -12.46 11.60
CA SER A 123 -11.14 -12.56 13.05
C SER A 123 -9.97 -11.76 13.62
N VAL A 124 -10.07 -11.33 14.88
CA VAL A 124 -8.96 -10.67 15.59
C VAL A 124 -7.70 -11.53 15.60
N ALA A 125 -7.84 -12.86 15.68
CA ALA A 125 -6.72 -13.79 15.60
C ALA A 125 -6.02 -13.73 14.24
N ALA A 126 -6.78 -13.74 13.13
CA ALA A 126 -6.21 -13.59 11.79
C ALA A 126 -5.55 -12.22 11.59
N LEU A 127 -6.16 -11.15 12.09
CA LEU A 127 -5.57 -9.80 12.08
C LEU A 127 -4.25 -9.74 12.88
N THR A 128 -4.17 -10.46 13.98
CA THR A 128 -2.95 -10.56 14.79
C THR A 128 -1.82 -11.23 14.01
N GLU A 129 -2.13 -12.31 13.27
CA GLU A 129 -1.14 -12.95 12.39
C GLU A 129 -0.69 -12.02 11.26
N ILE A 130 -1.58 -11.20 10.69
CA ILE A 130 -1.18 -10.17 9.69
C ILE A 130 -0.19 -9.18 10.28
N VAL A 131 -0.47 -8.66 11.49
CA VAL A 131 0.45 -7.74 12.17
C VAL A 131 1.80 -8.40 12.46
N LYS A 132 1.78 -9.66 12.90
CA LYS A 132 2.99 -10.45 13.12
C LYS A 132 3.79 -10.64 11.82
N THR A 133 3.13 -10.93 10.71
CA THR A 133 3.79 -10.98 9.39
C THR A 133 4.43 -9.64 9.03
N TRP A 134 3.78 -8.50 9.27
CA TRP A 134 4.40 -7.19 9.05
C TRP A 134 5.65 -6.98 9.91
N GLN A 135 5.60 -7.40 11.18
CA GLN A 135 6.76 -7.32 12.07
C GLN A 135 7.93 -8.17 11.54
N GLU A 136 7.66 -9.42 11.17
CA GLU A 136 8.65 -10.35 10.61
C GLU A 136 9.27 -9.80 9.33
N GLN A 137 8.45 -9.36 8.37
CA GLN A 137 8.92 -8.83 7.09
C GLN A 137 9.72 -7.54 7.27
N THR A 138 9.29 -6.65 8.17
CA THR A 138 10.03 -5.41 8.47
C THR A 138 11.37 -5.72 9.15
N ALA A 139 11.38 -6.64 10.13
CA ALA A 139 12.59 -7.03 10.83
C ALA A 139 13.59 -7.77 9.93
N GLU A 140 13.11 -8.56 8.97
CA GLU A 140 13.94 -9.22 7.97
C GLU A 140 14.53 -8.21 6.99
N LEU A 141 13.67 -7.44 6.30
CA LEU A 141 14.10 -6.52 5.25
C LEU A 141 14.93 -5.37 5.79
N GLY A 142 14.63 -4.89 7.00
CA GLY A 142 15.38 -3.80 7.65
C GLY A 142 16.84 -4.14 7.97
N LYS A 143 17.21 -5.43 8.03
CA LYS A 143 18.63 -5.86 8.17
C LYS A 143 19.43 -5.60 6.89
N THR A 144 18.77 -5.69 5.74
CA THR A 144 19.40 -5.60 4.41
C THR A 144 19.21 -4.23 3.78
N TYR A 145 18.06 -3.61 3.99
CA TYR A 145 17.66 -2.32 3.44
C TYR A 145 17.41 -1.33 4.59
N PRO A 146 18.47 -0.82 5.25
CA PRO A 146 18.31 0.10 6.35
C PRO A 146 17.61 1.38 5.86
N MET A 147 16.50 1.71 6.51
CA MET A 147 15.78 2.97 6.32
C MET A 147 16.69 4.11 6.78
N GLY A 148 17.33 4.82 5.84
CA GLY A 148 18.09 6.04 6.13
C GLY A 148 19.52 6.12 5.60
N ALA A 149 20.00 5.19 4.77
CA ALA A 149 21.35 5.29 4.18
C ALA A 149 21.49 6.35 3.05
N GLY A 150 20.70 7.42 3.09
CA GLY A 150 20.61 8.42 2.01
C GLY A 150 20.02 9.77 2.42
N LEU A 151 20.33 10.25 3.63
CA LEU A 151 20.24 11.67 3.99
C LEU A 151 21.65 12.21 4.22
#